data_AF-A0AA40ZTM1-F1
#
_entry.id   AF-A0AA40ZTM1-F1
#
_cell.length_a   1.000
_cell.length_b   1.000
_cell.length_c   1.000
_cell.angle_alpha   90.00
_cell.angle_beta   90.00
_cell.angle_gamma   90.00
#
_symmetry.space_group_name_H-M   'P 1'
#
loop_
_entity.id
_entity.type
_entity.pdbx_description
1 polymer ?
#
loop_
_entity_poly.entity_id
_entity_poly.type
_entity_poly.pdbx_seq_one_letter_code
_entity_poly.pdbx_strand_id
1 'polypeptide(L)'
;MNINSRIDWKAGMAISAQTFLELDENLRHRQQAATRAVNGNEFGLIPFTEFDRQGGFVRNKLEIDHLACMALLPSGKILHIDEKVVVTVPLVYGNEYYLACGFGEKEVEFDVKEVPFVRPEYTYGIYSLSELEGTDLFPVMKFKVSDGIFSIDESYIPPCLYLSSNNRFQPYLEQLTKQVSLLAEHPNLESGEGKRAFQRYAYLLKSYDTQGRTCPFIQLTYEIAQAIDYYIVTPNTETPVTIPAYSGYDIANWLDWLDSYLHNAAGTLDKVVLEDHTIDFDELKAQIKAELYEQLRPELYEQLYTELKAKLYAEISEDLTVRLTDYINQQLKTELHDLLSGELSEELYESLYKNLYESLYNALYVPVEKEEDEFTPLI
;
A
#
# COMPACT_ATOMS: atom_id res chain seq x y z
N MET A 1 16.32 -19.56 -42.50
CA MET A 1 17.74 -19.99 -42.41
C MET A 1 18.00 -20.53 -41.01
N ASN A 2 18.81 -21.58 -40.85
CA ASN A 2 19.24 -21.99 -39.51
C ASN A 2 20.21 -20.94 -38.95
N ILE A 3 19.81 -20.28 -37.85
CA ILE A 3 20.55 -19.17 -37.24
C ILE A 3 21.96 -19.57 -36.75
N ASN A 4 22.20 -20.87 -36.56
CA ASN A 4 23.48 -21.43 -36.14
C ASN A 4 24.36 -21.87 -37.33
N SER A 5 23.85 -21.82 -38.55
CA SER A 5 24.66 -22.07 -39.75
C SER A 5 25.73 -20.98 -39.89
N ARG A 6 26.90 -21.34 -40.39
CA ARG A 6 27.99 -20.40 -40.72
C ARG A 6 28.73 -20.90 -41.93
N ILE A 7 29.38 -19.99 -42.67
CA ILE A 7 30.29 -20.37 -43.74
C ILE A 7 31.44 -21.20 -43.13
N ASP A 8 31.65 -22.41 -43.64
CA ASP A 8 32.74 -23.30 -43.25
C ASP A 8 33.98 -23.02 -44.12
N TRP A 9 34.77 -22.03 -43.70
CA TRP A 9 35.95 -21.60 -44.44
C TRP A 9 37.03 -22.69 -44.46
N LYS A 10 37.42 -23.13 -45.66
CA LYS A 10 38.50 -24.10 -45.86
C LYS A 10 39.71 -23.48 -46.54
N ALA A 11 40.90 -23.96 -46.20
CA ALA A 11 42.12 -23.58 -46.91
C ALA A 11 42.00 -23.96 -48.39
N GLY A 12 42.30 -23.01 -49.29
CA GLY A 12 42.16 -23.20 -50.73
C GLY A 12 40.72 -23.13 -51.26
N MET A 13 39.73 -22.79 -50.43
CA MET A 13 38.35 -22.57 -50.89
C MET A 13 38.28 -21.37 -51.84
N ALA A 14 37.61 -21.56 -52.98
CA ALA A 14 37.34 -20.46 -53.90
C ALA A 14 36.37 -19.45 -53.26
N ILE A 15 36.74 -18.18 -53.31
CA ILE A 15 35.93 -17.08 -52.79
C ILE A 15 35.10 -16.50 -53.94
N SER A 16 33.79 -16.38 -53.73
CA SER A 16 32.85 -15.80 -54.69
C SER A 16 32.00 -14.72 -54.04
N ALA A 17 31.35 -13.87 -54.84
CA ALA A 17 30.38 -12.90 -54.34
C ALA A 17 29.27 -13.57 -53.50
N GLN A 18 28.77 -14.73 -53.95
CA GLN A 18 27.75 -15.49 -53.22
C GLN A 18 28.20 -15.87 -51.80
N THR A 19 29.50 -16.19 -51.62
CA THR A 19 30.04 -16.53 -50.30
C THR A 19 29.87 -15.39 -49.30
N PHE A 20 30.01 -14.13 -49.75
CA PHE A 20 29.81 -12.95 -48.92
C PHE A 20 28.34 -12.59 -48.74
N LEU A 21 27.52 -12.71 -49.80
CA LEU A 21 26.07 -12.47 -49.71
C LEU A 21 25.41 -13.37 -48.65
N GLU A 22 25.73 -14.67 -48.67
CA GLU A 22 25.22 -15.65 -47.70
C GLU A 22 25.74 -15.38 -46.27
N LEU A 23 26.98 -14.90 -46.15
CA LEU A 23 27.56 -14.52 -44.86
C LEU A 23 26.80 -13.32 -44.27
N ASP A 24 26.57 -12.29 -45.08
CA ASP A 24 25.87 -11.07 -44.69
C ASP A 24 24.40 -11.33 -44.37
N GLU A 25 23.70 -12.15 -45.16
CA GLU A 25 22.34 -12.59 -44.85
C GLU A 25 22.25 -13.31 -43.51
N ASN A 26 23.18 -14.22 -43.24
CA ASN A 26 23.22 -14.93 -41.97
C ASN A 26 23.48 -14.00 -40.79
N LEU A 27 24.45 -13.08 -40.92
CA LEU A 27 24.73 -12.04 -39.93
C LEU A 27 23.51 -11.17 -39.67
N ARG A 28 22.82 -10.73 -40.73
CA ARG A 28 21.61 -9.92 -40.65
C ARG A 28 20.48 -10.64 -39.92
N HIS A 29 20.25 -11.92 -40.22
CA HIS A 29 19.25 -12.72 -39.52
C HIS A 29 19.57 -12.89 -38.03
N ARG A 30 20.84 -13.13 -37.69
CA ARG A 30 21.29 -13.19 -36.28
C ARG A 30 21.09 -11.87 -35.56
N GLN A 31 21.44 -10.76 -36.19
CA GLN A 31 21.25 -9.43 -35.63
C GLN A 31 19.76 -9.14 -35.41
N GLN A 32 18.89 -9.39 -36.40
CA GLN A 32 17.44 -9.19 -36.25
C GLN A 32 16.85 -10.01 -35.10
N ALA A 33 17.26 -11.27 -34.96
CA ALA A 33 16.82 -12.12 -33.85
C ALA A 33 17.29 -11.57 -32.49
N ALA A 34 18.54 -11.15 -32.39
CA ALA A 34 19.08 -10.54 -31.17
C ALA A 34 18.38 -9.23 -30.82
N THR A 35 18.16 -8.34 -31.81
CA THR A 35 17.49 -7.05 -31.60
C THR A 35 16.06 -7.25 -31.11
N ARG A 36 15.30 -8.19 -31.69
CA ARG A 36 13.94 -8.49 -31.23
C ARG A 36 13.92 -9.07 -29.81
N ALA A 37 14.86 -9.95 -29.49
CA ALA A 37 14.96 -10.53 -28.15
C ALA A 37 15.27 -9.48 -27.07
N VAL A 38 16.13 -8.50 -27.37
CA VAL A 38 16.52 -7.44 -26.43
C VAL A 38 15.43 -6.38 -26.24
N ASN A 39 14.61 -6.14 -27.26
CA ASN A 39 13.56 -5.11 -27.25
C ASN A 39 12.16 -5.66 -27.05
N GLY A 40 11.97 -6.96 -26.80
CA GLY A 40 10.63 -7.53 -26.52
C GLY A 40 9.64 -7.37 -27.67
N ASN A 41 10.11 -7.38 -28.92
CA ASN A 41 9.36 -7.03 -30.14
C ASN A 41 8.84 -5.58 -30.21
N GLU A 42 9.36 -4.67 -29.36
CA GLU A 42 9.12 -3.23 -29.51
C GLU A 42 9.87 -2.69 -30.74
N PHE A 43 9.30 -1.63 -31.33
CA PHE A 43 9.83 -0.94 -32.49
C PHE A 43 9.73 0.57 -32.27
N GLY A 44 10.54 1.35 -32.99
CA GLY A 44 10.52 2.79 -32.90
C GLY A 44 11.87 3.46 -33.04
N LEU A 45 11.91 4.77 -32.79
CA LEU A 45 13.13 5.56 -32.83
C LEU A 45 14.19 5.00 -31.89
N ILE A 46 15.42 4.92 -32.41
CA ILE A 46 16.59 4.51 -31.64
C ILE A 46 17.06 5.72 -30.80
N PRO A 47 17.33 5.54 -29.49
CA PRO A 47 17.76 6.65 -28.63
C PRO A 47 19.11 7.23 -29.09
N PHE A 48 19.34 8.49 -28.75
CA PHE A 48 20.59 9.23 -29.07
C PHE A 48 20.87 9.38 -30.57
N THR A 49 19.84 9.30 -31.41
CA THR A 49 19.92 9.53 -32.86
C THR A 49 19.14 10.77 -33.24
N GLU A 50 19.53 11.40 -34.35
CA GLU A 50 18.83 12.56 -34.88
C GLU A 50 17.47 12.15 -35.47
N PHE A 51 16.45 12.96 -35.20
CA PHE A 51 15.13 12.82 -35.80
C PHE A 51 14.63 14.18 -36.27
N ASP A 52 14.74 14.42 -37.58
CA ASP A 52 14.20 15.60 -38.25
C ASP A 52 13.24 15.17 -39.35
N ARG A 53 12.10 15.86 -39.43
CA ARG A 53 10.99 15.56 -40.35
C ARG A 53 10.33 16.84 -40.88
N GLN A 54 11.08 17.94 -40.94
CA GLN A 54 10.58 19.22 -41.40
C GLN A 54 10.13 19.16 -42.87
N GLY A 55 8.83 19.38 -43.07
CA GLY A 55 8.20 19.30 -44.37
C GLY A 55 6.83 19.94 -44.39
N GLY A 56 6.25 19.98 -45.58
CA GLY A 56 4.94 20.59 -45.80
C GLY A 56 4.23 20.02 -47.03
N PHE A 57 2.94 20.29 -47.09
CA PHE A 57 2.12 19.94 -48.25
C PHE A 57 2.24 21.01 -49.33
N VAL A 58 2.67 20.60 -50.52
CA VAL A 58 2.76 21.44 -51.72
C VAL A 58 1.88 20.82 -52.80
N ARG A 59 0.72 21.44 -53.06
CA ARG A 59 -0.31 20.91 -53.98
C ARG A 59 -0.79 19.52 -53.57
N ASN A 60 -0.42 18.48 -54.32
CA ASN A 60 -0.75 17.08 -54.07
C ASN A 60 0.46 16.25 -53.63
N LYS A 61 1.52 16.91 -53.16
CA LYS A 61 2.74 16.26 -52.69
C LYS A 61 3.05 16.68 -51.27
N LEU A 62 3.59 15.73 -50.52
CA LEU A 62 4.24 15.97 -49.25
C LEU A 62 5.74 16.06 -49.52
N GLU A 63 6.33 17.22 -49.25
CA GLU A 63 7.76 17.49 -49.45
C GLU A 63 8.42 17.68 -48.09
N ILE A 64 9.41 16.86 -47.80
CA ILE A 64 10.25 16.93 -46.59
C ILE A 64 11.65 17.29 -47.06
N ASP A 65 12.11 18.48 -46.69
CA ASP A 65 13.38 19.01 -47.19
C ASP A 65 14.57 18.21 -46.67
N HIS A 66 14.47 17.70 -45.45
CA HIS A 66 15.44 16.81 -44.84
C HIS A 66 14.73 15.85 -43.88
N LEU A 67 14.76 14.54 -44.19
CA LEU A 67 14.31 13.48 -43.29
C LEU A 67 15.56 12.78 -42.73
N ALA A 68 15.84 13.01 -41.46
CA ALA A 68 16.83 12.27 -40.69
C ALA A 68 16.10 11.37 -39.70
N CYS A 69 16.31 10.05 -39.77
CA CYS A 69 15.61 9.10 -38.90
C CYS A 69 16.38 7.80 -38.77
N MET A 70 16.67 7.39 -37.53
CA MET A 70 17.12 6.03 -37.24
C MET A 70 16.10 5.29 -36.38
N ALA A 71 15.50 4.23 -36.95
CA ALA A 71 14.40 3.51 -36.32
C ALA A 71 14.61 1.99 -36.37
N LEU A 72 14.21 1.31 -35.29
CA LEU A 72 14.03 -0.13 -35.26
C LEU A 72 12.65 -0.47 -35.82
N LEU A 73 12.60 -1.32 -36.85
CA LEU A 73 11.35 -1.82 -37.43
C LEU A 73 10.84 -3.08 -36.71
N PRO A 74 9.54 -3.41 -36.82
CA PRO A 74 8.96 -4.63 -36.22
C PRO A 74 9.70 -5.94 -36.59
N SER A 75 10.30 -6.05 -37.77
CA SER A 75 11.10 -7.22 -38.15
C SER A 75 12.42 -7.34 -37.40
N GLY A 76 12.85 -6.31 -36.67
CA GLY A 76 14.18 -6.19 -36.06
C GLY A 76 15.25 -5.56 -36.97
N LYS A 77 14.87 -5.06 -38.15
CA LYS A 77 15.78 -4.31 -39.03
C LYS A 77 15.96 -2.88 -38.51
N ILE A 78 17.13 -2.31 -38.73
CA ILE A 78 17.42 -0.91 -38.40
C ILE A 78 17.35 -0.11 -39.70
N LEU A 79 16.39 0.82 -39.75
CA LEU A 79 16.22 1.79 -40.80
C LEU A 79 17.04 3.04 -40.46
N HIS A 80 17.80 3.56 -41.43
CA HIS A 80 18.60 4.76 -41.28
C HIS A 80 18.43 5.65 -42.51
N ILE A 81 17.62 6.69 -42.38
CA ILE A 81 17.27 7.62 -43.44
C ILE A 81 17.97 8.95 -43.17
N ASP A 82 18.56 9.51 -44.22
CA ASP A 82 19.18 10.84 -44.26
C ASP A 82 19.09 11.34 -45.71
N GLU A 83 17.90 11.77 -46.13
CA GLU A 83 17.65 12.23 -47.50
C GLU A 83 16.44 13.16 -47.62
N LYS A 84 16.31 13.84 -48.78
CA LYS A 84 15.12 14.61 -49.14
C LYS A 84 14.02 13.65 -49.60
N VAL A 85 12.80 13.83 -49.08
CA VAL A 85 11.67 12.94 -49.38
C VAL A 85 10.53 13.70 -50.05
N VAL A 86 10.01 13.16 -51.14
CA VAL A 86 8.85 13.70 -51.85
C VAL A 86 7.86 12.57 -52.13
N VAL A 87 6.68 12.65 -51.53
CA VAL A 87 5.63 11.63 -51.66
C VAL A 87 4.41 12.23 -52.33
N THR A 88 3.86 11.54 -53.34
CA THR A 88 2.60 11.95 -53.96
C THR A 88 1.44 11.47 -53.09
N VAL A 89 0.55 12.38 -52.73
CA VAL A 89 -0.60 12.08 -51.87
C VAL A 89 -1.68 11.36 -52.70
N PRO A 90 -2.05 10.11 -52.34
CA PRO A 90 -3.09 9.40 -53.06
C PRO A 90 -4.48 10.00 -52.77
N LEU A 91 -5.48 9.61 -53.57
CA LEU A 91 -6.87 9.93 -53.26
C LEU A 91 -7.28 9.20 -51.97
N VAL A 92 -7.48 9.98 -50.92
CA VAL A 92 -7.79 9.53 -49.57
C VAL A 92 -9.19 9.98 -49.15
N TYR A 93 -9.91 9.12 -48.42
CA TYR A 93 -11.30 9.34 -48.02
C TYR A 93 -11.50 9.41 -46.49
N GLY A 94 -10.45 9.14 -45.71
CA GLY A 94 -10.45 9.19 -44.26
C GLY A 94 -10.00 10.54 -43.71
N ASN A 95 -10.01 10.66 -42.39
CA ASN A 95 -9.69 11.90 -41.69
C ASN A 95 -8.24 11.94 -41.17
N GLU A 96 -7.61 10.78 -40.98
CA GLU A 96 -6.28 10.67 -40.40
C GLU A 96 -5.41 9.68 -41.18
N TYR A 97 -4.16 10.08 -41.42
CA TYR A 97 -3.19 9.32 -42.19
C TYR A 97 -1.79 9.50 -41.64
N TYR A 98 -0.93 8.54 -41.99
CA TYR A 98 0.45 8.48 -41.55
C TYR A 98 1.35 8.36 -42.77
N LEU A 99 2.41 9.15 -42.80
CA LEU A 99 3.55 8.87 -43.67
C LEU A 99 4.39 7.81 -42.97
N ALA A 100 4.58 6.68 -43.63
CA ALA A 100 5.46 5.63 -43.13
C ALA A 100 6.56 5.31 -44.12
N CYS A 101 7.69 4.87 -43.59
CA CYS A 101 8.85 4.47 -44.36
C CYS A 101 9.28 3.03 -44.03
N GLY A 102 9.95 2.40 -44.99
CA GLY A 102 10.47 1.04 -44.83
C GLY A 102 11.40 0.64 -45.96
N PHE A 103 11.70 -0.64 -46.05
CA PHE A 103 12.58 -1.18 -47.07
C PHE A 103 11.80 -1.66 -48.30
N GLY A 104 12.23 -1.24 -49.48
CA GLY A 104 11.78 -1.76 -50.76
C GLY A 104 12.53 -3.03 -51.17
N GLU A 105 12.15 -3.57 -52.33
CA GLU A 105 12.76 -4.79 -52.88
C GLU A 105 14.00 -4.50 -53.74
N LYS A 106 14.19 -3.26 -54.17
CA LYS A 106 15.32 -2.86 -55.02
C LYS A 106 16.52 -2.47 -54.19
N GLU A 107 17.67 -2.49 -54.85
CA GLU A 107 18.93 -2.02 -54.31
C GLU A 107 19.34 -0.71 -54.98
N VAL A 108 19.97 0.17 -54.20
CA VAL A 108 20.49 1.47 -54.61
C VAL A 108 22.00 1.45 -54.39
N GLU A 109 22.74 1.66 -55.49
CA GLU A 109 24.20 1.75 -55.49
C GLU A 109 24.65 3.19 -55.20
N PHE A 110 25.72 3.34 -54.43
CA PHE A 110 26.34 4.64 -54.12
C PHE A 110 27.82 4.46 -53.78
N ASP A 111 28.64 5.49 -54.04
CA ASP A 111 30.08 5.43 -53.77
C ASP A 111 30.46 6.21 -52.50
N VAL A 112 31.27 5.60 -51.63
CA VAL A 112 31.89 6.28 -50.49
C VAL A 112 33.40 6.22 -50.64
N LYS A 113 34.04 7.37 -50.86
CA LYS A 113 35.50 7.46 -51.08
C LYS A 113 36.00 6.46 -52.12
N GLU A 114 35.32 6.40 -53.28
CA GLU A 114 35.62 5.51 -54.42
C GLU A 114 35.36 4.01 -54.18
N VAL A 115 34.75 3.64 -53.03
CA VAL A 115 34.28 2.27 -52.77
C VAL A 115 32.78 2.20 -53.08
N PRO A 116 32.35 1.30 -53.98
CA PRO A 116 30.93 1.11 -54.27
C PRO A 116 30.25 0.35 -53.13
N PHE A 117 29.17 0.93 -52.63
CA PHE A 117 28.27 0.36 -51.65
C PHE A 117 26.88 0.18 -52.24
N VAL A 118 26.13 -0.76 -51.66
CA VAL A 118 24.74 -1.01 -52.01
C VAL A 118 23.92 -0.96 -50.73
N ARG A 119 22.75 -0.32 -50.79
CA ARG A 119 21.73 -0.36 -49.73
C ARG A 119 20.37 -0.69 -50.33
N PRO A 120 19.44 -1.29 -49.57
CA PRO A 120 18.07 -1.42 -50.04
C PRO A 120 17.44 -0.04 -50.25
N GLU A 121 16.57 0.07 -51.25
CA GLU A 121 15.76 1.26 -51.51
C GLU A 121 14.86 1.56 -50.30
N TYR A 122 14.76 2.84 -49.93
CA TYR A 122 13.77 3.28 -48.96
C TYR A 122 12.46 3.58 -49.66
N THR A 123 11.38 3.04 -49.12
CA THR A 123 10.02 3.26 -49.63
C THR A 123 9.28 4.18 -48.69
N TYR A 124 8.44 5.04 -49.26
CA TYR A 124 7.64 6.01 -48.53
C TYR A 124 6.21 5.91 -49.03
N GLY A 125 5.27 5.82 -48.10
CA GLY A 125 3.85 5.69 -48.44
C GLY A 125 2.97 6.33 -47.40
N ILE A 126 1.72 6.58 -47.80
CA ILE A 126 0.69 7.18 -46.98
C ILE A 126 -0.35 6.10 -46.67
N TYR A 127 -0.60 5.89 -45.39
CA TYR A 127 -1.40 4.78 -44.89
C TYR A 127 -2.33 5.25 -43.78
N SER A 128 -3.49 4.61 -43.67
CA SER A 128 -4.32 4.65 -42.48
C SER A 128 -3.71 3.82 -41.35
N LEU A 129 -4.14 4.01 -40.10
CA LEU A 129 -3.64 3.23 -38.96
C LEU A 129 -3.83 1.71 -39.17
N SER A 130 -5.00 1.30 -39.66
CA SER A 130 -5.32 -0.11 -39.94
C SER A 130 -4.46 -0.73 -41.03
N GLU A 131 -3.93 0.07 -41.96
CA GLU A 131 -3.01 -0.41 -43.00
C GLU A 131 -1.58 -0.53 -42.50
N LEU A 132 -1.20 0.23 -41.46
CA LEU A 132 0.13 0.15 -40.85
C LEU A 132 0.25 -0.98 -39.83
N GLU A 133 -0.82 -1.26 -39.08
CA GLU A 133 -0.80 -2.26 -38.03
C GLU A 133 -0.41 -3.65 -38.57
N GLY A 134 0.67 -4.20 -38.02
CA GLY A 134 1.21 -5.50 -38.42
C GLY A 134 2.15 -5.48 -39.61
N THR A 135 2.42 -4.31 -40.20
CA THR A 135 3.43 -4.16 -41.27
C THR A 135 4.84 -3.95 -40.69
N ASP A 136 5.85 -4.02 -41.55
CA ASP A 136 7.26 -3.71 -41.21
C ASP A 136 7.61 -2.25 -41.51
N LEU A 137 6.62 -1.35 -41.44
CA LEU A 137 6.79 0.08 -41.75
C LEU A 137 6.90 0.90 -40.46
N PHE A 138 7.69 1.96 -40.52
CA PHE A 138 7.83 2.91 -39.42
C PHE A 138 7.08 4.21 -39.73
N PRO A 139 6.08 4.61 -38.91
CA PRO A 139 5.38 5.87 -39.10
C PRO A 139 6.25 7.05 -38.64
N VAL A 140 6.45 8.00 -39.55
CA VAL A 140 7.31 9.17 -39.35
C VAL A 140 6.49 10.37 -38.89
N MET A 141 5.31 10.57 -39.50
CA MET A 141 4.44 11.68 -39.21
C MET A 141 2.98 11.31 -39.40
N LYS A 142 2.11 12.00 -38.67
CA LYS A 142 0.66 11.94 -38.79
C LYS A 142 0.15 13.24 -39.39
N PHE A 143 -0.91 13.17 -40.17
CA PHE A 143 -1.60 14.33 -40.69
C PHE A 143 -3.11 14.10 -40.74
N LYS A 144 -3.83 15.20 -40.62
CA LYS A 144 -5.29 15.26 -40.63
C LYS A 144 -5.77 15.83 -41.96
N VAL A 145 -6.93 15.35 -42.39
CA VAL A 145 -7.60 15.82 -43.60
C VAL A 145 -8.91 16.47 -43.19
N SER A 146 -9.10 17.74 -43.53
CA SER A 146 -10.33 18.49 -43.27
C SER A 146 -10.69 19.29 -44.50
N ASP A 147 -11.87 19.04 -45.07
CA ASP A 147 -12.36 19.68 -46.30
C ASP A 147 -11.36 19.63 -47.48
N GLY A 148 -10.61 18.53 -47.59
CA GLY A 148 -9.59 18.33 -48.63
C GLY A 148 -8.26 19.06 -48.38
N ILE A 149 -8.11 19.75 -47.25
CA ILE A 149 -6.87 20.38 -46.81
C ILE A 149 -6.13 19.41 -45.89
N PHE A 150 -4.85 19.18 -46.21
CA PHE A 150 -3.95 18.37 -45.41
C PHE A 150 -3.21 19.25 -44.40
N SER A 151 -3.25 18.88 -43.13
CA SER A 151 -2.51 19.55 -42.05
C SER A 151 -1.69 18.54 -41.26
N ILE A 152 -0.40 18.82 -41.08
CA ILE A 152 0.48 18.00 -40.25
C ILE A 152 0.00 18.06 -38.80
N ASP A 153 -0.10 16.89 -38.16
CA ASP A 153 -0.47 16.82 -36.76
C ASP A 153 0.76 17.01 -35.88
N GLU A 154 0.91 18.24 -35.39
CA GLU A 154 2.00 18.58 -34.50
C GLU A 154 1.87 17.95 -33.11
N SER A 155 0.76 17.34 -32.69
CA SER A 155 0.77 16.62 -31.40
C SER A 155 1.37 15.21 -31.50
N TYR A 156 1.55 14.70 -32.73
CA TYR A 156 1.97 13.33 -32.97
C TYR A 156 3.35 13.00 -32.38
N ILE A 157 3.42 11.85 -31.72
CA ILE A 157 4.66 11.24 -31.23
C ILE A 157 4.83 9.91 -31.97
N PRO A 158 5.87 9.75 -32.81
CA PRO A 158 6.15 8.48 -33.47
C PRO A 158 6.54 7.41 -32.43
N PRO A 159 6.49 6.12 -32.78
CA PRO A 159 6.95 5.04 -31.91
C PRO A 159 8.39 5.31 -31.47
N CYS A 160 8.64 5.25 -30.16
CA CYS A 160 9.95 5.53 -29.57
C CYS A 160 10.33 4.38 -28.63
N LEU A 161 11.57 3.89 -28.73
CA LEU A 161 12.07 2.88 -27.78
C LEU A 161 12.34 3.49 -26.39
N TYR A 162 12.66 4.78 -26.35
CA TYR A 162 13.01 5.53 -25.14
C TYR A 162 12.22 6.83 -25.06
N LEU A 163 11.91 7.26 -23.84
CA LEU A 163 11.22 8.53 -23.61
C LEU A 163 12.06 9.74 -24.04
N SER A 164 13.38 9.64 -23.93
CA SER A 164 14.30 10.71 -24.34
C SER A 164 14.37 10.92 -25.86
N SER A 165 13.84 9.98 -26.66
CA SER A 165 13.74 10.14 -28.12
C SER A 165 12.75 11.23 -28.55
N ASN A 166 11.85 11.68 -27.66
CA ASN A 166 10.93 12.76 -27.96
C ASN A 166 10.68 13.66 -26.73
N ASN A 167 10.93 14.97 -26.87
CA ASN A 167 10.79 15.92 -25.77
C ASN A 167 9.33 16.09 -25.27
N ARG A 168 8.32 15.67 -26.04
CA ARG A 168 6.91 15.78 -25.67
C ARG A 168 6.49 14.84 -24.56
N PHE A 169 7.27 13.80 -24.24
CA PHE A 169 6.95 12.95 -23.08
C PHE A 169 7.05 13.70 -21.75
N GLN A 170 7.92 14.71 -21.65
CA GLN A 170 8.11 15.49 -20.43
C GLN A 170 6.83 16.21 -19.97
N PRO A 171 6.14 17.03 -20.81
CA PRO A 171 4.90 17.68 -20.39
C PRO A 171 3.79 16.68 -20.06
N TYR A 172 3.67 15.55 -20.77
CA TYR A 172 2.72 14.49 -20.41
C TYR A 172 3.02 13.91 -19.03
N LEU A 173 4.28 13.63 -18.73
CA LEU A 173 4.69 13.10 -17.42
C LEU A 173 4.36 14.09 -16.29
N GLU A 174 4.65 15.38 -16.49
CA GLU A 174 4.34 16.44 -15.52
C GLU A 174 2.83 16.58 -15.29
N GLN A 175 2.05 16.58 -16.38
CA GLN A 175 0.59 16.67 -16.34
C GLN A 175 -0.02 15.45 -15.64
N LEU A 176 0.39 14.23 -16.02
CA LEU A 176 -0.05 12.99 -15.37
C LEU A 176 0.30 12.99 -13.88
N THR A 177 1.52 13.38 -13.52
CA THR A 177 1.95 13.48 -12.11
C THR A 177 1.02 14.40 -11.33
N LYS A 178 0.72 15.58 -11.88
CA LYS A 178 -0.18 16.55 -11.25
C LYS A 178 -1.60 16.00 -11.10
N GLN A 179 -2.18 15.46 -12.17
CA GLN A 179 -3.56 14.96 -12.17
C GLN A 179 -3.74 13.77 -11.23
N VAL A 180 -2.81 12.80 -11.26
CA VAL A 180 -2.85 11.64 -10.36
C VAL A 180 -2.67 12.06 -8.90
N SER A 181 -1.84 13.08 -8.63
CA SER A 181 -1.69 13.63 -7.27
C SER A 181 -2.99 14.28 -6.78
N LEU A 182 -3.63 15.10 -7.62
CA LEU A 182 -4.93 15.73 -7.31
C LEU A 182 -6.01 14.67 -7.06
N LEU A 183 -6.04 13.62 -7.88
CA LEU A 183 -6.97 12.51 -7.72
C LEU A 183 -6.73 11.76 -6.41
N ALA A 184 -5.47 11.51 -6.04
CA ALA A 184 -5.09 10.84 -4.81
C ALA A 184 -5.47 11.63 -3.55
N GLU A 185 -5.45 12.97 -3.63
CA GLU A 185 -5.81 13.88 -2.56
C GLU A 185 -7.30 14.27 -2.56
N HIS A 186 -8.08 13.76 -3.52
CA HIS A 186 -9.48 14.11 -3.68
C HIS A 186 -10.29 13.79 -2.40
N PRO A 187 -11.10 14.72 -1.88
CA PRO A 187 -11.80 14.55 -0.60
C PRO A 187 -12.80 13.39 -0.62
N ASN A 188 -13.45 13.18 -1.77
CA ASN A 188 -14.45 12.13 -1.94
C ASN A 188 -13.85 10.77 -2.37
N LEU A 189 -12.52 10.65 -2.37
CA LEU A 189 -11.86 9.36 -2.55
C LEU A 189 -11.68 8.70 -1.18
N GLU A 190 -12.36 7.56 -0.99
CA GLU A 190 -12.35 6.82 0.27
C GLU A 190 -10.92 6.50 0.75
N SER A 191 -10.70 6.65 2.06
CA SER A 191 -9.43 6.31 2.69
C SER A 191 -9.23 4.79 2.72
N GLY A 192 -8.57 4.24 1.71
CA GLY A 192 -8.40 2.79 1.56
C GLY A 192 -7.27 2.37 0.62
N GLU A 193 -7.47 1.26 -0.10
CA GLU A 193 -6.51 0.75 -1.09
C GLU A 193 -6.41 1.64 -2.33
N GLY A 194 -7.53 2.14 -2.85
CA GLY A 194 -7.55 3.04 -4.01
C GLY A 194 -6.72 4.29 -3.78
N LYS A 195 -6.95 5.00 -2.66
CA LYS A 195 -6.16 6.18 -2.28
C LYS A 195 -4.66 5.88 -2.17
N ARG A 196 -4.27 4.78 -1.52
CA ARG A 196 -2.86 4.34 -1.42
C ARG A 196 -2.27 4.02 -2.79
N ALA A 197 -3.03 3.41 -3.70
CA ALA A 197 -2.60 3.12 -5.05
C ALA A 197 -2.30 4.40 -5.83
N PHE A 198 -3.19 5.39 -5.82
CA PHE A 198 -2.96 6.67 -6.50
C PHE A 198 -1.81 7.48 -5.89
N GLN A 199 -1.63 7.44 -4.57
CA GLN A 199 -0.44 8.02 -3.93
C GLN A 199 0.86 7.35 -4.40
N ARG A 200 0.87 6.02 -4.53
CA ARG A 200 2.01 5.28 -5.09
C ARG A 200 2.26 5.67 -6.54
N TYR A 201 1.22 5.76 -7.37
CA TYR A 201 1.36 6.16 -8.77
C TYR A 201 1.91 7.59 -8.89
N ALA A 202 1.38 8.54 -8.12
CA ALA A 202 1.90 9.91 -8.06
C ALA A 202 3.39 9.94 -7.66
N TYR A 203 3.78 9.14 -6.66
CA TYR A 203 5.18 9.01 -6.24
C TYR A 203 6.06 8.47 -7.37
N LEU A 204 5.63 7.38 -8.04
CA LEU A 204 6.38 6.77 -9.14
C LEU A 204 6.55 7.72 -10.33
N LEU A 205 5.49 8.45 -10.70
CA LEU A 205 5.52 9.41 -11.81
C LEU A 205 6.44 10.60 -11.49
N LYS A 206 6.42 11.09 -10.25
CA LYS A 206 7.26 12.22 -9.82
C LYS A 206 8.76 11.95 -9.95
N SER A 207 9.19 10.71 -9.71
CA SER A 207 10.59 10.29 -9.83
C SER A 207 10.85 9.42 -11.06
N TYR A 208 10.01 9.54 -12.10
CA TYR A 208 10.13 8.69 -13.27
C TYR A 208 11.38 9.03 -14.09
N ASP A 209 12.10 8.01 -14.52
CA ASP A 209 13.31 8.17 -15.33
C ASP A 209 12.94 8.47 -16.79
N THR A 210 13.14 9.73 -17.20
CA THR A 210 12.88 10.19 -18.57
C THR A 210 13.93 9.72 -19.58
N GLN A 211 15.02 9.09 -19.11
CA GLN A 211 16.00 8.38 -19.94
C GLN A 211 15.70 6.88 -20.06
N GLY A 212 14.59 6.42 -19.48
CA GLY A 212 14.15 5.04 -19.52
C GLY A 212 13.47 4.63 -20.83
N ARG A 213 13.14 3.33 -20.92
CA ARG A 213 12.37 2.77 -22.03
C ARG A 213 10.92 3.25 -21.99
N THR A 214 10.30 3.38 -23.15
CA THR A 214 8.90 3.83 -23.29
C THR A 214 7.90 2.79 -22.78
N CYS A 215 8.12 1.50 -23.05
CA CYS A 215 7.15 0.46 -22.73
C CYS A 215 6.80 0.35 -21.22
N PRO A 216 7.77 0.34 -20.28
CA PRO A 216 7.45 0.38 -18.85
C PRO A 216 6.63 1.60 -18.42
N PHE A 217 6.80 2.74 -19.09
CA PHE A 217 6.01 3.95 -18.84
C PHE A 217 4.58 3.74 -19.30
N ILE A 218 4.39 3.22 -20.51
CA ILE A 218 3.06 2.90 -21.04
C ILE A 218 2.34 1.86 -20.16
N GLN A 219 3.04 0.83 -19.70
CA GLN A 219 2.49 -0.16 -18.76
C GLN A 219 1.99 0.51 -17.47
N LEU A 220 2.79 1.41 -16.87
CA LEU A 220 2.37 2.19 -15.71
C LEU A 220 1.11 3.03 -16.01
N THR A 221 1.04 3.69 -17.17
CA THR A 221 -0.14 4.48 -17.55
C THR A 221 -1.39 3.61 -17.73
N TYR A 222 -1.24 2.38 -18.23
CA TYR A 222 -2.33 1.41 -18.36
C TYR A 222 -2.79 0.91 -16.99
N GLU A 223 -1.87 0.60 -16.08
CA GLU A 223 -2.20 0.26 -14.68
C GLU A 223 -2.98 1.39 -14.01
N ILE A 224 -2.58 2.66 -14.23
CA ILE A 224 -3.31 3.83 -13.72
C ILE A 224 -4.73 3.86 -14.29
N ALA A 225 -4.91 3.67 -15.59
CA ALA A 225 -6.22 3.63 -16.23
C ALA A 225 -7.12 2.54 -15.62
N GLN A 226 -6.57 1.35 -15.40
CA GLN A 226 -7.28 0.23 -14.76
C GLN A 226 -7.63 0.53 -13.30
N ALA A 227 -6.73 1.18 -12.56
CA ALA A 227 -7.00 1.59 -11.18
C ALA A 227 -8.11 2.64 -11.10
N ILE A 228 -8.13 3.62 -12.01
CA ILE A 228 -9.23 4.59 -12.13
C ILE A 228 -10.54 3.85 -12.39
N ASP A 229 -10.54 2.93 -13.34
CA ASP A 229 -11.74 2.16 -13.67
C ASP A 229 -12.26 1.36 -12.48
N TYR A 230 -11.37 0.65 -11.78
CA TYR A 230 -11.72 -0.22 -10.67
C TYR A 230 -12.15 0.53 -9.40
N TYR A 231 -11.39 1.56 -8.99
CA TYR A 231 -11.62 2.25 -7.70
C TYR A 231 -12.59 3.43 -7.81
N ILE A 232 -12.76 4.02 -8.99
CA ILE A 232 -13.52 5.27 -9.15
C ILE A 232 -14.70 5.08 -10.09
N VAL A 233 -14.49 4.58 -11.31
CA VAL A 233 -15.54 4.61 -12.33
C VAL A 233 -16.56 3.49 -12.10
N THR A 234 -16.11 2.23 -12.00
CA THR A 234 -16.99 1.06 -11.81
C THR A 234 -17.91 1.18 -10.59
N PRO A 235 -17.45 1.64 -9.40
CA PRO A 235 -18.32 1.77 -8.23
C PRO A 235 -19.35 2.91 -8.35
N ASN A 236 -19.10 3.91 -9.20
CA ASN A 236 -19.86 5.16 -9.23
C ASN A 236 -20.59 5.42 -10.57
N THR A 237 -20.52 4.48 -11.53
CA THR A 237 -21.18 4.59 -12.83
C THR A 237 -21.85 3.28 -13.22
N GLU A 238 -23.05 3.35 -13.80
CA GLU A 238 -23.81 2.17 -14.23
C GLU A 238 -23.32 1.61 -15.57
N THR A 239 -22.65 2.45 -16.38
CA THR A 239 -22.15 2.08 -17.70
C THR A 239 -20.65 1.79 -17.64
N PRO A 240 -20.20 0.57 -17.94
CA PRO A 240 -18.78 0.24 -18.00
C PRO A 240 -18.08 1.10 -19.06
N VAL A 241 -16.97 1.74 -18.68
CA VAL A 241 -16.11 2.44 -19.64
C VAL A 241 -15.11 1.44 -20.19
N THR A 242 -15.04 1.32 -21.52
CA THR A 242 -14.05 0.44 -22.16
C THR A 242 -12.72 1.18 -22.28
N ILE A 243 -11.68 0.68 -21.61
CA ILE A 243 -10.31 1.17 -21.78
C ILE A 243 -9.84 0.78 -23.19
N PRO A 244 -9.44 1.73 -24.05
CA PRO A 244 -8.97 1.42 -25.39
C PRO A 244 -7.66 0.65 -25.35
N ALA A 245 -7.44 -0.19 -26.37
CA ALA A 245 -6.16 -0.86 -26.53
C ALA A 245 -5.08 0.17 -26.92
N TYR A 246 -3.94 0.14 -26.25
CA TYR A 246 -2.77 0.94 -26.62
C TYR A 246 -2.24 0.50 -27.99
N SER A 247 -2.03 1.47 -28.89
CA SER A 247 -1.34 1.26 -30.16
C SER A 247 0.05 1.89 -30.12
N GLY A 248 1.08 1.09 -30.39
CA GLY A 248 2.46 1.57 -30.45
C GLY A 248 2.73 2.57 -31.59
N TYR A 249 1.79 2.72 -32.53
CA TYR A 249 1.90 3.60 -33.70
C TYR A 249 1.53 5.06 -33.38
N ASP A 250 0.73 5.32 -32.34
CA ASP A 250 0.30 6.65 -31.92
C ASP A 250 0.19 6.73 -30.39
N ILE A 251 1.33 7.04 -29.76
CA ILE A 251 1.45 7.09 -28.29
C ILE A 251 0.72 8.30 -27.72
N ALA A 252 0.73 9.43 -28.45
CA ALA A 252 0.11 10.67 -28.01
C ALA A 252 -1.41 10.49 -27.81
N ASN A 253 -2.08 9.80 -28.74
CA ASN A 253 -3.51 9.51 -28.64
C ASN A 253 -3.88 8.76 -27.35
N TRP A 254 -3.08 7.77 -26.95
CA TRP A 254 -3.29 7.06 -25.68
C TRP A 254 -3.13 7.99 -24.46
N LEU A 255 -2.09 8.83 -24.46
CA LEU A 255 -1.83 9.75 -23.35
C LEU A 255 -2.91 10.84 -23.23
N ASP A 256 -3.39 11.37 -24.36
CA ASP A 256 -4.49 12.33 -24.44
C ASP A 256 -5.82 11.72 -23.93
N TRP A 257 -6.09 10.47 -24.32
CA TRP A 257 -7.24 9.73 -23.82
C TRP A 257 -7.16 9.53 -22.30
N LEU A 258 -6.00 9.12 -21.78
CA LEU A 258 -5.80 8.91 -20.35
C LEU A 258 -5.95 10.20 -19.56
N ASP A 259 -5.41 11.31 -20.07
CA ASP A 259 -5.58 12.63 -19.44
C ASP A 259 -7.07 13.01 -19.35
N SER A 260 -7.81 12.82 -20.43
CA SER A 260 -9.26 13.04 -20.44
C SER A 260 -9.98 12.11 -19.45
N TYR A 261 -9.54 10.87 -19.33
CA TYR A 261 -10.11 9.88 -18.42
C TYR A 261 -9.88 10.24 -16.94
N LEU A 262 -8.67 10.72 -16.60
CA LEU A 262 -8.34 11.25 -15.28
C LEU A 262 -9.24 12.44 -14.90
N HIS A 263 -9.43 13.40 -15.81
CA HIS A 263 -10.31 14.55 -15.58
C HIS A 263 -11.76 14.11 -15.34
N ASN A 264 -12.27 13.18 -16.15
CA ASN A 264 -13.62 12.65 -15.98
C ASN A 264 -13.77 11.88 -14.64
N ALA A 265 -12.75 11.14 -14.23
CA ALA A 265 -12.75 10.41 -12.95
C ALA A 265 -12.83 11.36 -11.75
N ALA A 266 -12.09 12.47 -11.77
CA ALA A 266 -12.21 13.51 -10.75
C ALA A 266 -13.64 14.08 -10.71
N GLY A 267 -14.22 14.39 -11.87
CA GLY A 267 -15.61 14.86 -11.96
C GLY A 267 -16.66 13.81 -11.53
N THR A 268 -16.34 12.52 -11.58
CA THR A 268 -17.16 11.45 -10.98
C THR A 268 -17.08 11.53 -9.47
N LEU A 269 -15.87 11.64 -8.90
CA LEU A 269 -15.69 11.78 -7.45
C LEU A 269 -16.36 13.04 -6.88
N ASP A 270 -16.40 14.14 -7.63
CA ASP A 270 -17.13 15.36 -7.23
C ASP A 270 -18.62 15.11 -6.92
N LYS A 271 -19.21 14.07 -7.54
CA LYS A 271 -20.62 13.67 -7.32
C LYS A 271 -20.80 12.64 -6.21
N VAL A 272 -19.71 12.02 -5.76
CA VAL A 272 -19.72 11.01 -4.70
C VAL A 272 -19.85 11.69 -3.35
N VAL A 273 -20.83 11.25 -2.56
CA VAL A 273 -20.96 11.64 -1.16
C VAL A 273 -20.49 10.46 -0.32
N LEU A 274 -19.41 10.64 0.43
CA LEU A 274 -18.94 9.63 1.37
C LEU A 274 -19.88 9.60 2.58
N GLU A 275 -20.39 8.42 2.92
CA GLU A 275 -21.07 8.23 4.20
C GLU A 275 -20.04 8.38 5.33
N ASP A 276 -20.30 9.28 6.27
CA ASP A 276 -19.38 9.52 7.38
C ASP A 276 -19.48 8.34 8.37
N HIS A 277 -18.62 7.36 8.17
CA HIS A 277 -18.42 6.25 9.09
C HIS A 277 -17.39 6.58 10.17
N THR A 278 -17.05 7.86 10.39
CA THR A 278 -16.20 8.20 11.52
C THR A 278 -16.89 7.79 12.82
N ILE A 279 -16.24 6.85 13.51
CA ILE A 279 -16.65 6.45 14.85
C ILE A 279 -16.30 7.63 15.75
N ASP A 280 -17.32 8.26 16.34
CA ASP A 280 -17.11 9.27 17.38
C ASP A 280 -16.48 8.58 18.60
N PHE A 281 -15.15 8.71 18.69
CA PHE A 281 -14.37 8.13 19.78
C PHE A 281 -14.76 8.70 21.14
N ASP A 282 -15.26 9.94 21.20
CA ASP A 282 -15.72 10.56 22.44
C ASP A 282 -17.07 9.97 22.86
N GLU A 283 -17.98 9.73 21.90
CA GLU A 283 -19.24 9.03 22.15
C GLU A 283 -19.01 7.59 22.59
N LEU A 284 -18.15 6.83 21.89
CA LEU A 284 -17.81 5.45 22.25
C LEU A 284 -17.17 5.38 23.64
N LYS A 285 -16.26 6.31 23.96
CA LYS A 285 -15.63 6.41 25.28
C LYS A 285 -16.63 6.76 26.37
N ALA A 286 -17.58 7.65 26.08
CA ALA A 286 -18.66 7.98 27.01
C ALA A 286 -19.55 6.76 27.28
N GLN A 287 -19.89 6.00 26.22
CA GLN A 287 -20.72 4.80 26.30
C GLN A 287 -20.03 3.69 27.11
N ILE A 288 -18.75 3.40 26.83
CA ILE A 288 -17.96 2.44 27.60
C ILE A 288 -17.83 2.88 29.06
N LYS A 289 -17.60 4.18 29.32
CA LYS A 289 -17.50 4.70 30.68
C LYS A 289 -18.83 4.55 31.43
N ALA A 290 -19.96 4.81 30.78
CA ALA A 290 -21.28 4.64 31.37
C ALA A 290 -21.54 3.17 31.71
N GLU A 291 -21.31 2.24 30.78
CA GLU A 291 -21.49 0.80 31.03
C GLU A 291 -20.59 0.29 32.17
N LEU A 292 -19.32 0.69 32.19
CA LEU A 292 -18.37 0.28 33.22
C LEU A 292 -18.71 0.85 34.61
N TYR A 293 -19.23 2.08 34.69
CA TYR A 293 -19.64 2.68 35.96
C TYR A 293 -20.98 2.17 36.46
N GLU A 294 -21.95 1.94 35.58
CA GLU A 294 -23.31 1.52 35.95
C GLU A 294 -23.42 0.02 36.23
N GLN A 295 -22.66 -0.83 35.53
CA GLN A 295 -22.74 -2.29 35.74
C GLN A 295 -21.70 -2.79 36.73
N LEU A 296 -20.42 -2.48 36.49
CA LEU A 296 -19.33 -3.08 37.26
C LEU A 296 -19.22 -2.50 38.67
N ARG A 297 -19.42 -1.20 38.86
CA ARG A 297 -19.26 -0.56 40.18
C ARG A 297 -20.23 -1.07 41.25
N PRO A 298 -21.55 -1.18 41.02
CA PRO A 298 -22.46 -1.71 42.04
C PRO A 298 -22.22 -3.18 42.34
N GLU A 299 -21.91 -4.01 41.33
CA GLU A 299 -21.60 -5.43 41.53
C GLU A 299 -20.35 -5.62 42.38
N LEU A 300 -19.27 -4.89 42.07
CA LEU A 300 -18.01 -4.95 42.81
C LEU A 300 -18.17 -4.37 44.21
N TYR A 301 -18.95 -3.30 44.38
CA TYR A 301 -19.19 -2.71 45.69
C TYR A 301 -20.01 -3.66 46.58
N GLU A 302 -21.08 -4.26 46.07
CA GLU A 302 -21.89 -5.21 46.85
C GLU A 302 -21.14 -6.48 47.19
N GLN A 303 -20.44 -7.10 46.24
CA GLN A 303 -19.63 -8.31 46.54
C GLN A 303 -18.56 -8.01 47.58
N LEU A 304 -17.82 -6.92 47.41
CA LEU A 304 -16.72 -6.57 48.30
C LEU A 304 -17.24 -6.14 49.68
N TYR A 305 -18.35 -5.39 49.75
CA TYR A 305 -18.97 -5.02 51.01
C TYR A 305 -19.52 -6.25 51.76
N THR A 306 -20.23 -7.15 51.08
CA THR A 306 -20.82 -8.33 51.70
C THR A 306 -19.77 -9.34 52.16
N GLU A 307 -18.77 -9.65 51.34
CA GLU A 307 -17.69 -10.57 51.73
C GLU A 307 -16.86 -10.02 52.90
N LEU A 308 -16.49 -8.74 52.83
CA LEU A 308 -15.61 -8.13 53.83
C LEU A 308 -16.36 -7.96 55.16
N LYS A 309 -17.65 -7.59 55.12
CA LYS A 309 -18.49 -7.56 56.32
C LYS A 309 -18.66 -8.94 56.92
N ALA A 310 -18.95 -9.98 56.13
CA ALA A 310 -19.15 -11.33 56.63
C ALA A 310 -17.88 -11.90 57.29
N LYS A 311 -16.73 -11.77 56.64
CA LYS A 311 -15.43 -12.21 57.19
C LYS A 311 -15.09 -11.49 58.49
N LEU A 312 -15.24 -10.16 58.50
CA LEU A 312 -14.87 -9.34 59.64
C LEU A 312 -15.80 -9.57 60.84
N TYR A 313 -17.10 -9.78 60.62
CA TYR A 313 -18.01 -10.20 61.69
C TYR A 313 -17.70 -11.59 62.24
N ALA A 314 -17.40 -12.57 61.38
CA ALA A 314 -17.07 -13.92 61.80
C ALA A 314 -15.78 -13.95 62.63
N GLU A 315 -14.70 -13.36 62.13
CA GLU A 315 -13.41 -13.33 62.84
C GLU A 315 -13.52 -12.59 64.18
N ILE A 316 -14.13 -11.40 64.20
CA ILE A 316 -14.24 -10.61 65.43
C ILE A 316 -15.16 -11.30 66.44
N SER A 317 -16.32 -11.83 66.00
CA SER A 317 -17.27 -12.46 66.91
C SER A 317 -16.70 -13.75 67.50
N GLU A 318 -16.05 -14.58 66.69
CA GLU A 318 -15.52 -15.87 67.15
C GLU A 318 -14.29 -15.68 68.04
N ASP A 319 -13.31 -14.86 67.64
CA ASP A 319 -12.11 -14.58 68.42
C ASP A 319 -12.44 -13.87 69.75
N LEU A 320 -13.33 -12.86 69.74
CA LEU A 320 -13.76 -12.21 70.98
C LEU A 320 -14.53 -13.17 71.87
N THR A 321 -15.46 -13.97 71.35
CA THR A 321 -16.26 -14.88 72.18
C THR A 321 -15.38 -15.94 72.83
N VAL A 322 -14.44 -16.53 72.09
CA VAL A 322 -13.51 -17.52 72.62
C VAL A 322 -12.61 -16.90 73.69
N ARG A 323 -11.97 -15.76 73.40
CA ARG A 323 -11.08 -15.09 74.37
C ARG A 323 -11.81 -14.65 75.63
N LEU A 324 -13.01 -14.08 75.50
CA LEU A 324 -13.79 -13.61 76.64
C LEU A 324 -14.27 -14.79 77.49
N THR A 325 -14.70 -15.88 76.85
CA THR A 325 -15.14 -17.11 77.53
C THR A 325 -13.98 -17.77 78.28
N ASP A 326 -12.79 -17.84 77.67
CA ASP A 326 -11.60 -18.42 78.31
C ASP A 326 -11.12 -17.55 79.48
N TYR A 327 -11.04 -16.22 79.30
CA TYR A 327 -10.70 -15.28 80.37
C TYR A 327 -11.65 -15.38 81.57
N ILE A 328 -12.97 -15.40 81.32
CA ILE A 328 -13.96 -15.50 82.38
C ILE A 328 -13.88 -16.85 83.11
N ASN A 329 -13.82 -17.96 82.35
CA ASN A 329 -13.95 -19.29 82.95
C ASN A 329 -12.65 -19.82 83.54
N GLN A 330 -11.48 -19.52 82.95
CA GLN A 330 -10.20 -20.06 83.40
C GLN A 330 -9.39 -19.10 84.25
N GLN A 331 -9.57 -17.79 84.10
CA GLN A 331 -8.80 -16.84 84.87
C GLN A 331 -9.62 -16.31 86.03
N LEU A 332 -10.74 -15.65 85.71
CA LEU A 332 -11.60 -15.00 86.70
C LEU A 332 -12.19 -15.99 87.70
N LYS A 333 -12.79 -17.09 87.23
CA LYS A 333 -13.42 -18.09 88.10
C LYS A 333 -12.42 -18.76 89.06
N THR A 334 -11.21 -19.02 88.57
CA THR A 334 -10.16 -19.71 89.32
C THR A 334 -9.54 -18.79 90.35
N GLU A 335 -9.24 -17.54 89.98
CA GLU A 335 -8.81 -16.51 90.94
C GLU A 335 -9.86 -16.26 92.02
N LEU A 336 -11.15 -16.18 91.65
CA LEU A 336 -12.24 -16.05 92.63
C LEU A 336 -12.33 -17.26 93.55
N HIS A 337 -12.14 -18.46 93.03
CA HIS A 337 -12.19 -19.68 93.82
C HIS A 337 -11.04 -19.76 94.81
N ASP A 338 -9.82 -19.43 94.37
CA ASP A 338 -8.62 -19.42 95.20
C ASP A 338 -8.74 -18.39 96.33
N LEU A 339 -9.16 -17.16 96.01
CA LEU A 339 -9.40 -16.10 97.00
C LEU A 339 -10.45 -16.51 98.04
N LEU A 340 -11.63 -16.95 97.59
CA LEU A 340 -12.71 -17.37 98.49
C LEU A 340 -12.29 -18.58 99.33
N SER A 341 -11.57 -19.55 98.77
CA SER A 341 -11.14 -20.74 99.51
C SER A 341 -10.09 -20.41 100.56
N GLY A 342 -9.14 -19.52 100.25
CA GLY A 342 -8.10 -19.07 101.16
C GLY A 342 -8.69 -18.25 102.31
N GLU A 343 -9.50 -17.23 101.99
CA GLU A 343 -10.11 -16.36 103.01
C GLU A 343 -11.06 -17.14 103.92
N LEU A 344 -11.98 -17.95 103.36
CA LEU A 344 -12.88 -18.76 104.22
C LEU A 344 -12.09 -19.77 105.06
N SER A 345 -11.04 -20.37 104.51
CA SER A 345 -10.19 -21.33 105.24
C SER A 345 -9.54 -20.67 106.45
N GLU A 346 -8.89 -19.51 106.26
CA GLU A 346 -8.26 -18.76 107.36
C GLU A 346 -9.29 -18.28 108.38
N GLU A 347 -10.40 -17.71 107.92
CA GLU A 347 -11.42 -17.16 108.81
C GLU A 347 -12.12 -18.25 109.63
N LEU A 348 -12.42 -19.42 109.04
CA LEU A 348 -12.96 -20.57 109.76
C LEU A 348 -11.94 -21.16 110.75
N TYR A 349 -10.65 -21.17 110.41
CA TYR A 349 -9.60 -21.66 111.31
C TYR A 349 -9.44 -20.74 112.53
N GLU A 350 -9.34 -19.42 112.33
CA GLU A 350 -9.20 -18.46 113.44
C GLU A 350 -10.49 -18.34 114.26
N SER A 351 -11.65 -18.19 113.61
CA SER A 351 -12.89 -17.91 114.34
C SER A 351 -13.53 -19.16 114.96
N LEU A 352 -13.42 -20.33 114.32
CA LEU A 352 -14.11 -21.52 114.78
C LEU A 352 -13.15 -22.42 115.55
N TYR A 353 -12.05 -22.83 114.93
CA TYR A 353 -11.16 -23.83 115.51
C TYR A 353 -10.42 -23.31 116.74
N LYS A 354 -9.81 -22.12 116.65
CA LYS A 354 -9.05 -21.53 117.75
C LYS A 354 -9.94 -21.15 118.94
N ASN A 355 -11.09 -20.53 118.67
CA ASN A 355 -12.05 -20.20 119.74
C ASN A 355 -12.63 -21.45 120.42
N LEU A 356 -12.97 -22.50 119.66
CA LEU A 356 -13.39 -23.78 120.25
C LEU A 356 -12.28 -24.38 121.10
N TYR A 357 -11.05 -24.36 120.60
CA TYR A 357 -9.89 -24.86 121.31
C TYR A 357 -9.67 -24.11 122.63
N GLU A 358 -9.65 -22.78 122.60
CA GLU A 358 -9.48 -21.94 123.80
C GLU A 358 -10.64 -22.10 124.79
N SER A 359 -11.88 -22.15 124.30
CA SER A 359 -13.05 -22.33 125.17
C SER A 359 -13.08 -23.72 125.82
N LEU A 360 -12.73 -24.78 125.09
CA LEU A 360 -12.62 -26.13 125.64
C LEU A 360 -11.45 -26.22 126.63
N TYR A 361 -10.32 -25.59 126.31
CA TYR A 361 -9.16 -25.54 127.20
C TYR A 361 -9.49 -24.85 128.52
N ASN A 362 -10.15 -23.68 128.47
CA ASN A 362 -10.56 -22.94 129.66
C ASN A 362 -11.61 -23.71 130.49
N ALA A 363 -12.58 -24.36 129.84
CA ALA A 363 -13.62 -25.12 130.54
C ALA A 363 -13.09 -26.40 131.22
N LEU A 364 -12.09 -27.06 130.64
CA LEU A 364 -11.57 -28.33 131.14
C LEU A 364 -10.42 -28.16 132.14
N TYR A 365 -9.67 -27.05 132.09
CA TYR A 365 -8.40 -26.92 132.82
C TYR A 365 -8.26 -25.70 133.75
N VAL A 366 -9.25 -24.78 133.84
CA VAL A 366 -9.18 -23.58 134.70
C VAL A 366 -10.19 -23.64 135.87
N PRO A 367 -9.76 -23.81 137.14
CA PRO A 367 -10.63 -23.77 138.32
C PRO A 367 -10.91 -22.32 138.79
N VAL A 368 -12.14 -22.01 139.22
CA VAL A 368 -12.53 -20.69 139.77
C VAL A 368 -12.75 -20.80 141.29
N GLU A 369 -12.07 -19.95 142.07
CA GLU A 369 -12.06 -19.88 143.54
C GLU A 369 -13.23 -19.06 144.15
N LYS A 370 -13.50 -19.26 145.45
CA LYS A 370 -14.61 -18.77 146.31
C LYS A 370 -14.36 -17.39 146.94
N GLU A 371 -15.44 -16.73 147.41
CA GLU A 371 -15.59 -15.99 148.71
C GLU A 371 -17.05 -15.44 148.78
N GLU A 372 -17.92 -15.83 149.73
CA GLU A 372 -18.14 -15.37 151.12
C GLU A 372 -18.54 -13.88 151.27
N ASP A 373 -19.75 -13.62 151.80
CA ASP A 373 -19.94 -12.64 152.90
C ASP A 373 -21.36 -12.61 153.52
N GLU A 374 -21.36 -12.35 154.82
CA GLU A 374 -22.36 -12.42 155.90
C GLU A 374 -23.70 -11.66 155.69
N PHE A 375 -24.88 -12.14 156.10
CA PHE A 375 -25.46 -12.36 157.45
C PHE A 375 -25.74 -11.06 158.24
N THR A 376 -27.00 -10.61 158.41
CA THR A 376 -27.90 -10.80 159.59
C THR A 376 -29.01 -9.70 159.60
N PRO A 377 -30.00 -9.65 160.53
CA PRO A 377 -30.91 -10.67 161.10
C PRO A 377 -32.38 -10.12 161.22
N LEU A 378 -33.32 -10.88 161.84
CA LEU A 378 -34.46 -10.32 162.62
C LEU A 378 -35.04 -11.37 163.60
N ILE A 379 -34.85 -11.07 164.90
CA ILE A 379 -35.48 -11.59 166.15
C ILE A 379 -35.16 -13.02 166.58
#